data_AF-A0A7J8PSK1-F1
#
_entry.id   AF-A0A7J8PSK1-F1
#
_cell.length_a   1.000
_cell.length_b   1.000
_cell.length_c   1.000
_cell.angle_alpha   90.00
_cell.angle_beta   90.00
_cell.angle_gamma   90.00
#
_symmetry.space_group_name_H-M   'P 1'
#
loop_
_entity.id
_entity.type
_entity.pdbx_description
1 polymer ?
#
loop_
_entity_poly.entity_id
_entity_poly.type
_entity_poly.pdbx_seq_one_letter_code
_entity_poly.pdbx_strand_id
1 'polypeptide(L)'
;MVNVPSLVSLSIDALKRELIHGDDLLPHVYELPLELFNSLVECLPPLALQKLQSEMPFKNYDDYGPSSDDLKMGRKRGRYGNFDTAWKALFKFRWPDLAECVKPVDWQQIYWETHVQKYVVPINILILII
;
A
#
# COMPACT_ATOMS: atom_id res chain seq x y z
N MET A 1 7.38 0.94 -31.23
CA MET A 1 6.51 -0.24 -31.07
C MET A 1 5.53 0.06 -29.94
N VAL A 2 4.23 0.12 -30.23
CA VAL A 2 3.20 0.34 -29.20
C VAL A 2 3.00 -1.01 -28.50
N ASN A 3 3.48 -1.14 -27.27
CA ASN A 3 3.32 -2.37 -26.51
C ASN A 3 1.85 -2.45 -26.08
N VAL A 4 1.11 -3.45 -26.57
CA VAL A 4 -0.30 -3.61 -26.21
C VAL A 4 -0.35 -4.05 -24.75
N PRO A 5 -1.05 -3.31 -23.87
CA PRO A 5 -1.14 -3.68 -22.47
C PRO A 5 -1.85 -5.03 -22.34
N SER A 6 -1.30 -5.91 -21.52
CA SER A 6 -1.93 -7.19 -21.21
C SER A 6 -3.22 -6.96 -20.42
N LEU A 7 -4.15 -7.91 -20.49
CA LEU A 7 -5.38 -7.87 -19.68
C LEU A 7 -5.06 -7.67 -18.19
N VAL A 8 -4.01 -8.31 -17.68
CA VAL A 8 -3.57 -8.17 -16.29
C VAL A 8 -3.17 -6.73 -15.97
N SER A 9 -2.40 -6.07 -16.86
CA SER A 9 -2.01 -4.67 -16.66
C SER A 9 -3.20 -3.71 -16.67
N LEU A 10 -4.16 -3.91 -17.57
CA LEU A 10 -5.38 -3.13 -17.63
C LEU A 10 -6.24 -3.30 -16.38
N SER A 11 -6.36 -4.53 -15.88
CA SER A 11 -7.09 -4.84 -14.64
C SER A 11 -6.42 -4.21 -13.42
N ILE A 12 -5.09 -4.27 -13.33
CA ILE A 12 -4.32 -3.61 -12.26
C ILE A 12 -4.54 -2.10 -12.31
N ASP A 13 -4.52 -1.48 -13.49
CA ASP A 13 -4.73 -0.03 -13.62
C ASP A 13 -6.18 0.40 -13.36
N ALA A 14 -7.16 -0.45 -13.64
CA ALA A 14 -8.54 -0.25 -13.21
C ALA A 14 -8.63 -0.28 -11.67
N LEU A 15 -8.06 -1.33 -11.04
CA LEU A 15 -8.04 -1.47 -9.58
C LEU A 15 -7.32 -0.32 -8.88
N LYS A 16 -6.20 0.18 -9.43
CA LYS A 16 -5.50 1.36 -8.90
C LYS A 16 -6.42 2.57 -8.82
N ARG A 17 -7.14 2.87 -9.91
CA ARG A 17 -8.03 4.03 -9.99
C ARG A 17 -9.17 3.89 -8.98
N GLU A 18 -9.77 2.72 -8.95
CA GLU A 18 -10.84 2.42 -8.02
C GLU A 18 -10.36 2.51 -6.55
N LEU A 19 -9.19 1.99 -6.20
CA LEU A 19 -8.67 2.08 -4.82
C LEU A 19 -8.39 3.52 -4.34
N ILE A 20 -8.09 4.42 -5.28
CA ILE A 20 -7.91 5.84 -4.97
C ILE A 20 -9.25 6.51 -4.69
N HIS A 21 -10.29 6.18 -5.46
CA HIS A 21 -11.56 6.92 -5.49
C HIS A 21 -12.72 6.26 -4.72
N GLY A 22 -12.71 4.94 -4.59
CA GLY A 22 -13.78 4.14 -4.01
C GLY A 22 -13.31 3.33 -2.80
N ASP A 23 -14.15 3.28 -1.77
CA ASP A 23 -13.86 2.56 -0.52
C ASP A 23 -14.46 1.14 -0.54
N ASP A 24 -15.43 0.86 -1.43
CA ASP A 24 -16.19 -0.40 -1.45
C ASP A 24 -15.41 -1.61 -2.00
N LEU A 25 -14.25 -1.40 -2.60
CA LEU A 25 -13.49 -2.46 -3.30
C LEU A 25 -12.44 -3.15 -2.44
N LEU A 26 -12.09 -2.58 -1.29
CA LEU A 26 -11.07 -3.14 -0.39
C LEU A 26 -11.37 -4.60 0.04
N PRO A 27 -12.62 -4.97 0.41
CA PRO A 27 -12.94 -6.35 0.79
C PRO A 27 -12.62 -7.36 -0.32
N HIS A 28 -12.93 -7.00 -1.57
CA HIS A 28 -12.69 -7.84 -2.75
C HIS A 28 -11.20 -7.95 -3.09
N VAL A 29 -10.42 -6.89 -2.86
CA VAL A 29 -8.96 -6.94 -3.05
C VAL A 29 -8.32 -7.93 -2.08
N TYR A 30 -8.82 -8.05 -0.85
CA TYR A 30 -8.35 -9.07 0.10
C TYR A 30 -8.80 -10.50 -0.21
N GLU A 31 -9.66 -10.71 -1.22
CA GLU A 31 -10.06 -12.04 -1.69
C GLU A 31 -9.16 -12.54 -2.83
N LEU A 32 -8.39 -11.65 -3.46
CA LEU A 32 -7.52 -12.00 -4.58
C LEU A 32 -6.49 -13.08 -4.22
N PRO A 33 -6.09 -13.94 -5.19
CA PRO A 33 -4.92 -14.80 -5.06
C PRO A 33 -3.67 -14.02 -4.61
N LEU A 34 -2.82 -14.65 -3.80
CA LEU A 34 -1.66 -13.98 -3.18
C LEU A 34 -0.72 -13.35 -4.20
N GLU A 35 -0.48 -14.02 -5.33
CA GLU A 35 0.38 -13.51 -6.40
C GLU A 35 -0.17 -12.22 -7.01
N LEU A 36 -1.47 -12.20 -7.34
CA LEU A 36 -2.14 -11.01 -7.88
C LEU A 36 -2.19 -9.87 -6.86
N PHE A 37 -2.41 -10.19 -5.58
CA PHE A 37 -2.38 -9.21 -4.50
C PHE A 37 -0.98 -8.59 -4.35
N ASN A 38 0.08 -9.39 -4.38
CA ASN A 38 1.45 -8.88 -4.28
C ASN A 38 1.83 -8.03 -5.50
N SER A 39 1.48 -8.46 -6.71
CA SER A 39 1.69 -7.66 -7.93
C SER A 39 0.93 -6.33 -7.90
N LEU A 40 -0.29 -6.33 -7.34
CA LEU A 40 -1.05 -5.10 -7.13
C LEU A 40 -0.31 -4.18 -6.15
N VAL A 41 0.05 -4.69 -4.97
CA VAL A 41 0.76 -3.96 -3.90
C VAL A 41 2.02 -3.28 -4.42
N GLU A 42 2.83 -3.96 -5.23
CA GLU A 42 4.05 -3.41 -5.82
C GLU A 42 3.80 -2.28 -6.83
N CYS A 43 2.63 -2.24 -7.44
CA CYS A 43 2.27 -1.27 -8.48
C CYS A 43 1.44 -0.10 -7.94
N LEU A 44 0.97 -0.15 -6.68
CA LEU A 44 0.05 0.85 -6.14
C LEU A 44 0.76 2.19 -5.93
N PRO A 45 0.08 3.32 -6.22
CA PRO A 45 0.58 4.62 -5.81
C PRO A 45 0.56 4.75 -4.28
N PRO A 46 1.38 5.65 -3.70
CA PRO A 46 1.55 5.81 -2.25
C PRO A 46 0.24 5.93 -1.47
N LEU A 47 -0.71 6.72 -1.98
CA LEU A 47 -2.00 6.95 -1.33
C LEU A 47 -2.84 5.67 -1.27
N ALA A 48 -2.95 4.94 -2.38
CA ALA A 48 -3.71 3.69 -2.44
C ALA A 48 -3.04 2.58 -1.62
N LEU A 49 -1.70 2.53 -1.63
CA LEU A 49 -0.93 1.60 -0.82
C LEU A 49 -1.17 1.83 0.68
N GLN A 50 -1.16 3.09 1.12
CA GLN A 50 -1.46 3.46 2.51
C GLN A 50 -2.88 3.05 2.91
N LYS A 51 -3.89 3.36 2.08
CA LYS A 51 -5.29 2.96 2.34
C LYS A 51 -5.42 1.44 2.46
N LEU A 52 -4.81 0.69 1.54
CA LEU A 52 -4.86 -0.78 1.56
C LEU A 52 -4.21 -1.37 2.81
N GLN A 53 -3.14 -0.74 3.31
CA GLN A 53 -2.43 -1.15 4.51
C GLN A 53 -3.18 -0.78 5.80
N SER A 54 -3.83 0.39 5.86
CA SER A 54 -4.57 0.84 7.04
C SER A 54 -5.87 0.09 7.27
N GLU A 55 -6.58 -0.23 6.18
CA GLU A 55 -7.86 -0.97 6.22
C GLU A 55 -7.66 -2.48 6.27
N MET A 56 -6.40 -2.93 6.30
CA MET A 56 -6.06 -4.33 6.40
C MET A 56 -6.60 -4.88 7.72
N PRO A 57 -7.46 -5.91 7.71
CA PRO A 57 -7.95 -6.49 8.95
C PRO A 57 -6.79 -7.22 9.63
N PHE A 58 -6.10 -6.53 10.54
CA PHE A 58 -5.16 -7.16 11.45
C PHE A 58 -5.94 -8.18 12.27
N LYS A 59 -5.48 -9.43 12.30
CA LYS A 59 -5.94 -10.37 13.32
C LYS A 59 -5.46 -9.85 14.68
N ASN A 60 -6.31 -9.08 15.37
CA ASN A 60 -6.20 -8.95 16.81
C ASN A 60 -6.36 -10.36 17.38
N TYR A 61 -5.29 -10.92 17.91
CA TYR A 61 -5.29 -12.20 18.62
C TYR A 61 -5.71 -12.03 20.09
N ASP A 62 -6.57 -11.05 20.39
CA ASP A 62 -7.04 -10.78 21.74
C ASP A 62 -8.56 -10.84 21.78
N ASP A 63 -9.10 -12.06 21.71
CA ASP A 63 -10.36 -12.35 22.39
C ASP A 63 -10.29 -13.78 22.94
N TYR A 64 -9.80 -13.86 24.17
CA TYR A 64 -9.83 -15.08 24.96
C TYR A 64 -11.24 -15.22 25.56
N GLY A 65 -12.20 -15.62 24.73
CA GLY A 65 -13.52 -16.09 25.16
C GLY A 65 -13.65 -17.58 24.85
N PRO A 66 -13.64 -18.49 25.83
CA PRO A 66 -13.95 -19.89 25.57
C PRO A 66 -15.47 -20.10 25.56
N SER A 67 -15.92 -21.08 24.77
CA SER A 67 -17.31 -21.57 24.65
C SER A 67 -18.16 -20.79 23.63
N SER A 68 -18.87 -21.38 22.68
CA SER A 68 -19.29 -22.77 22.49
C SER A 68 -19.36 -23.10 20.99
N ASP A 69 -19.66 -24.37 20.72
CA ASP A 69 -19.80 -25.03 19.42
C ASP A 69 -20.50 -24.23 18.31
N ASP A 70 -20.22 -24.71 17.09
CA ASP A 70 -20.85 -24.35 15.82
C ASP A 70 -20.38 -23.03 15.19
N LEU A 71 -19.30 -23.14 14.42
CA LEU A 71 -19.33 -23.01 12.96
C LEU A 71 -17.88 -23.03 12.47
N LYS A 72 -17.63 -23.69 11.33
CA LYS A 72 -16.32 -23.74 10.67
C LYS A 72 -15.88 -22.34 10.23
N MET A 73 -15.39 -21.53 11.16
CA MET A 73 -14.70 -20.29 10.87
C MET A 73 -13.31 -20.68 10.37
N GLY A 74 -13.22 -20.96 9.07
CA GLY A 74 -11.96 -21.13 8.36
C GLY A 74 -11.05 -19.97 8.77
N ARG A 75 -9.96 -20.29 9.47
CA ARG A 75 -9.01 -19.32 10.01
C ARG A 75 -8.48 -18.46 8.86
N LYS A 76 -9.14 -17.34 8.54
CA LYS A 76 -8.72 -16.39 7.50
C LYS A 76 -7.32 -15.95 7.89
N ARG A 77 -6.29 -16.46 7.20
CA ARG A 77 -4.89 -16.15 7.52
C ARG A 77 -4.73 -14.64 7.42
N GLY A 78 -4.15 -14.01 8.45
CA GLY A 78 -3.73 -12.62 8.33
C GLY A 78 -2.83 -12.54 7.11
N ARG A 79 -3.24 -11.78 6.11
CA ARG A 79 -2.37 -11.56 4.96
C ARG A 79 -1.22 -10.71 5.48
N TYR A 80 0.01 -11.06 5.14
CA TYR A 80 1.16 -10.18 5.30
C TYR A 80 1.52 -9.77 3.88
N GLY A 81 1.04 -8.59 3.46
CA GLY A 81 1.42 -8.04 2.16
C GLY A 81 2.87 -7.58 2.20
N ASN A 82 3.56 -7.60 1.06
CA ASN A 82 4.93 -7.09 0.93
C ASN A 82 4.98 -5.55 0.93
N PHE A 83 4.26 -4.90 1.85
CA PHE A 83 4.11 -3.45 1.94
C PHE A 83 5.46 -2.76 2.11
N ASP A 84 6.34 -3.30 2.95
CA ASP A 84 7.69 -2.78 3.17
C ASP A 84 8.50 -2.70 1.86
N THR A 85 8.41 -3.77 1.06
CA THR A 85 9.07 -3.84 -0.25
C THR A 85 8.46 -2.87 -1.25
N ALA A 86 7.13 -2.71 -1.25
CA ALA A 86 6.44 -1.75 -2.10
C ALA A 86 6.77 -0.30 -1.75
N TRP A 87 6.78 0.05 -0.45
CA TRP A 87 7.21 1.37 0.02
C TRP A 87 8.65 1.67 -0.35
N LYS A 88 9.55 0.68 -0.19
CA LYS A 88 10.94 0.78 -0.62
C LYS A 88 11.07 1.01 -2.13
N ALA A 89 10.29 0.31 -2.94
CA ALA A 89 10.27 0.47 -4.39
C ALA A 89 9.80 1.87 -4.78
N LEU A 90 8.71 2.37 -4.18
CA LEU A 90 8.21 3.73 -4.38
C LEU A 90 9.25 4.80 -3.99
N PHE A 91 9.94 4.61 -2.87
CA PHE A 91 10.99 5.52 -2.42
C PHE A 91 12.14 5.57 -3.43
N LYS A 92 12.66 4.42 -3.83
CA LYS A 92 13.74 4.29 -4.82
C LYS A 92 13.36 4.89 -6.17
N PHE A 93 12.13 4.67 -6.61
CA PHE A 93 11.64 5.20 -7.87
C PHE A 93 11.56 6.73 -7.86
N ARG A 94 11.15 7.32 -6.73
CA ARG A 94 10.97 8.77 -6.63
C ARG A 94 12.26 9.54 -6.30
N TRP A 95 13.12 8.96 -5.48
CA TRP A 95 14.38 9.58 -5.04
C TRP A 95 15.54 8.57 -5.05
N PRO A 96 16.03 8.18 -6.24
CA PRO A 96 17.11 7.21 -6.37
C PRO A 96 18.37 7.64 -5.61
N ASP A 97 18.72 8.93 -5.65
CA ASP A 97 19.92 9.48 -5.00
C ASP A 97 19.92 9.34 -3.48
N LEU A 98 18.74 9.35 -2.85
CA LEU A 98 18.60 9.21 -1.40
C LEU A 98 18.53 7.75 -0.96
N ALA A 99 18.14 6.85 -1.86
CA ALA A 99 17.86 5.46 -1.50
C ALA A 99 19.12 4.65 -1.14
N GLU A 100 20.30 5.09 -1.56
CA GLU A 100 21.57 4.46 -1.20
C GLU A 100 22.06 4.88 0.19
N CYS A 101 21.64 6.06 0.67
CA CYS A 101 22.11 6.64 1.94
C CYS A 101 21.25 6.25 3.14
N VAL A 102 20.01 5.79 2.92
CA VAL A 102 19.04 5.52 3.98
C VAL A 102 18.94 4.02 4.27
N LYS A 103 19.09 3.64 5.54
CA LYS A 103 18.71 2.31 6.07
C LYS A 103 17.56 2.49 7.06
N PRO A 104 16.33 2.65 6.58
CA PRO A 104 15.20 2.94 7.45
C PRO A 104 14.70 1.66 8.11
N VAL A 105 14.21 1.80 9.34
CA VAL A 105 13.47 0.75 10.06
C VAL A 105 12.03 0.65 9.54
N ASP A 106 11.49 1.74 8.98
CA ASP A 106 10.16 1.82 8.38
C ASP A 106 10.20 2.61 7.06
N TRP A 107 10.00 1.91 5.92
CA TRP A 107 10.00 2.52 4.59
C TRP A 107 8.78 3.43 4.33
N GLN A 108 7.66 3.21 5.02
CA GLN A 108 6.47 4.05 4.88
C GLN A 108 6.70 5.42 5.52
N GLN A 109 7.21 5.43 6.75
CA GLN A 109 7.45 6.67 7.49
C GLN A 109 8.46 7.57 6.74
N ILE A 110 9.61 7.03 6.34
CA ILE A 110 10.63 7.82 5.64
C ILE A 110 10.14 8.35 4.29
N TYR A 111 9.27 7.60 3.60
CA TYR A 111 8.66 8.06 2.36
C TYR A 111 7.85 9.34 2.58
N TRP A 112 6.98 9.36 3.59
CA TRP A 112 6.14 10.52 3.88
C TRP A 112 6.93 11.70 4.44
N GLU A 113 7.89 11.46 5.33
CA GLU A 113 8.78 12.52 5.84
C GLU A 113 9.55 13.19 4.70
N THR A 114 10.14 12.40 3.80
CA THR A 114 10.88 12.92 2.64
C THR A 114 9.94 13.65 1.68
N HIS A 115 8.72 13.15 1.49
CA HIS A 115 7.71 13.80 0.67
C HIS A 115 7.36 15.20 1.20
N VAL A 116 7.09 15.30 2.51
CA VAL A 116 6.77 16.56 3.18
C VAL A 116 7.96 17.53 3.12
N GLN A 117 9.17 17.07 3.42
CA GLN A 117 10.37 17.91 3.38
C GLN A 117 10.67 18.47 1.99
N LYS A 118 10.47 17.69 0.92
CA LYS A 118 10.79 18.14 -0.45
C LYS A 118 9.69 18.94 -1.13
N TYR A 119 8.42 18.70 -0.78
CA TYR A 119 7.30 19.24 -1.54
C TYR A 119 6.30 20.06 -0.72
N VAL A 120 6.28 19.97 0.60
CA VAL A 120 5.31 20.72 1.43
C VAL A 120 6.00 21.85 2.20
N VAL A 121 7.13 21.56 2.86
CA VAL A 121 7.91 22.55 3.61
C VAL A 121 8.47 23.69 2.74
N PRO A 122 9.06 23.44 1.54
CA PRO A 122 9.57 24.54 0.71
C PRO A 122 8.47 25.42 0.11
N ILE A 123 7.24 24.89 -0.06
CA ILE A 123 6.10 25.70 -0.52
C ILE A 123 5.68 26.72 0.55
N ASN A 124 5.70 26.34 1.83
CA ASN A 124 5.35 27.25 2.92
C ASN A 124 6.37 28.39 3.13
N ILE A 125 7.65 28.17 2.82
CA ILE A 125 8.66 29.23 2.87
C ILE A 125 8.49 30.21 1.70
N LEU A 126 8.09 29.74 0.52
CA LEU A 126 7.83 30.59 -0.65
C LEU A 126 6.56 31.44 -0.50
N ILE A 127 5.51 30.95 0.15
CA ILE A 127 4.27 31.71 0.40
C ILE A 127 4.47 32.82 1.44
N LEU A 128 5.46 32.72 2.33
CA LEU A 128 5.77 33.76 3.31
C LEU A 128 6.66 34.89 2.78
N ILE A 129 7.10 34.84 1.51
CA ILE A 129 8.01 35.81 0.89
C ILE A 129 7.32 36.64 -0.22
N ILE A 130 6.02 36.43 -0.49
CA ILE A 130 5.20 37.22 -1.43
C ILE A 130 4.12 37.97 -0.66
#